data_AF-A0A2D7ZIX4-F1
#
_entry.id   AF-A0A2D7ZIX4-F1
#
_cell.length_a   1.000
_cell.length_b   1.000
_cell.length_c   1.000
_cell.angle_alpha   90.00
_cell.angle_beta   90.00
_cell.angle_gamma   90.00
#
_symmetry.space_group_name_H-M   'P 1'
#
loop_
_entity.id
_entity.type
_entity.pdbx_description
1 polymer ?
#
loop_
_entity_poly.entity_id
_entity_poly.type
_entity_poly.pdbx_seq_one_letter_code
_entity_poly.pdbx_strand_id
1 'polypeptide(L)'
;MVAVLLEPGRDPEQGRRYFAIGRADRAQAEWVAVDMAISLGLRVAASPAGGEEPVQALVPLSPVRMRALGLASGERRDLGDRRPRRWLTA
;
A
#
# COMPACT_ATOMS: atom_id res chain seq x y z
N MET A 1 0.32 -1.34 6.59
CA MET A 1 0.72 -1.67 5.21
C MET A 1 -0.50 -1.48 4.35
N VAL A 2 -0.36 -0.78 3.24
CA VAL A 2 -1.48 -0.37 2.39
C VAL A 2 -1.26 -0.94 1.00
N ALA A 3 -2.34 -1.37 0.37
CA ALA A 3 -2.35 -1.74 -1.03
C ALA A 3 -3.27 -0.80 -1.80
N VAL A 4 -2.80 -0.35 -2.95
CA VAL A 4 -3.50 0.57 -3.85
C VAL A 4 -3.80 -0.17 -5.14
N LEU A 5 -5.08 -0.29 -5.48
CA LEU A 5 -5.57 -0.85 -6.72
C LEU A 5 -5.30 0.15 -7.85
N LEU A 6 -4.78 -0.34 -8.97
CA LEU A 6 -4.45 0.48 -10.12
C LEU A 6 -5.54 0.34 -11.20
N GLU A 7 -5.88 1.45 -11.86
CA GLU A 7 -6.71 1.46 -13.06
C GLU A 7 -6.02 0.65 -14.17
N PRO A 8 -6.77 0.06 -15.12
CA PRO A 8 -6.24 -0.98 -15.98
C PRO A 8 -5.17 -0.39 -16.91
N GLY A 9 -3.92 -0.52 -16.48
CA GLY A 9 -2.73 -0.35 -17.30
C GLY A 9 -2.51 -1.57 -18.19
N ARG A 10 -1.53 -1.49 -19.09
CA ARG A 10 -1.27 -2.45 -20.19
C ARG A 10 -1.16 -3.94 -19.79
N ASP A 11 -1.11 -4.24 -18.50
CA ASP A 11 -0.86 -5.55 -17.94
C ASP A 11 -2.00 -5.96 -16.98
N PRO A 12 -2.84 -6.97 -17.34
CA PRO A 12 -3.95 -7.41 -16.50
C PRO A 12 -3.50 -8.05 -15.17
N GLU A 13 -2.22 -8.37 -15.01
CA GLU A 13 -1.65 -8.88 -13.75
C GLU A 13 -1.23 -7.78 -12.77
N GLN A 14 -1.18 -6.50 -13.18
CA GLN A 14 -0.83 -5.37 -12.30
C GLN A 14 -2.05 -4.87 -11.51
N GLY A 15 -2.61 -5.74 -10.65
CA GLY A 15 -3.78 -5.38 -9.86
C GLY A 15 -3.49 -4.39 -8.74
N ARG A 16 -2.26 -4.36 -8.17
CA ARG A 16 -1.96 -3.53 -6.99
C ARG A 16 -0.53 -3.03 -6.91
N ARG A 17 -0.35 -1.88 -6.27
CA ARG A 17 0.92 -1.42 -5.71
C ARG A 17 0.88 -1.48 -4.18
N TYR A 18 1.95 -1.96 -3.56
CA TYR A 18 2.02 -2.14 -2.11
C TYR A 18 2.95 -1.12 -1.47
N PHE A 19 2.54 -0.55 -0.33
CA PHE A 19 3.30 0.45 0.40
C PHE A 19 3.37 0.12 1.90
N ALA A 20 4.54 0.38 2.49
CA ALA A 20 4.70 0.43 3.93
C ALA A 20 4.71 1.88 4.40
N ILE A 21 3.69 2.25 5.18
CA ILE A 21 3.52 3.59 5.71
C ILE A 21 3.63 3.54 7.23
N GLY A 22 4.64 4.22 7.78
CA GLY A 22 4.92 4.30 9.21
C GLY A 22 4.00 5.26 9.97
N ARG A 23 2.69 5.23 9.70
CA ARG A 23 1.66 6.03 10.38
C ARG A 23 0.72 5.09 11.14
N ALA A 24 0.40 5.45 12.38
CA ALA A 24 -0.49 4.66 13.22
C ALA A 24 -1.96 4.82 12.79
N ASP A 25 -2.34 6.01 12.33
CA ASP A 25 -3.69 6.27 11.83
C ASP A 25 -3.90 5.63 10.45
N ARG A 26 -4.98 4.85 10.34
CA ARG A 26 -5.30 4.08 9.13
C ARG A 26 -5.60 5.00 7.95
N ALA A 27 -6.46 5.99 8.15
CA ALA A 27 -6.92 6.87 7.08
C ALA A 27 -5.75 7.68 6.50
N GLN A 28 -4.89 8.22 7.37
CA GLN A 28 -3.66 8.88 6.95
C GLN A 28 -2.73 7.94 6.17
N ALA A 29 -2.57 6.70 6.62
CA ALA A 29 -1.73 5.73 5.91
C ALA A 29 -2.27 5.43 4.50
N GLU A 30 -3.60 5.30 4.37
CA GLU A 30 -4.28 5.07 3.09
C GLU A 30 -4.08 6.25 2.13
N TRP A 31 -4.33 7.48 2.57
CA TRP A 31 -4.11 8.68 1.75
C TRP A 31 -2.65 8.86 1.32
N VAL A 32 -1.70 8.64 2.23
CA VAL A 32 -0.28 8.72 1.91
C VAL A 32 0.11 7.69 0.84
N ALA A 33 -0.47 6.49 0.87
CA ALA A 33 -0.21 5.47 -0.14
C ALA A 33 -0.78 5.87 -1.52
N VAL A 34 -1.96 6.50 -1.56
CA VAL A 34 -2.55 7.06 -2.79
C VAL A 34 -1.65 8.16 -3.36
N ASP A 35 -1.23 9.12 -2.53
CA ASP A 35 -0.32 10.20 -2.94
C ASP A 35 1.00 9.66 -3.50
N MET A 36 1.54 8.61 -2.88
CA MET A 36 2.74 7.94 -3.37
C MET A 36 2.51 7.27 -4.73
N ALA A 37 1.41 6.55 -4.92
CA ALA A 37 1.08 5.92 -6.20
C ALA A 37 0.98 6.97 -7.32
N ILE A 38 0.28 8.08 -7.06
CA ILE A 38 0.16 9.20 -7.99
C ILE A 38 1.54 9.81 -8.30
N SER A 39 2.37 10.02 -7.27
CA SER A 39 3.74 10.57 -7.42
C SER A 39 4.66 9.67 -8.24
N LEU A 40 4.40 8.37 -8.28
CA LEU A 40 5.10 7.40 -9.13
C LEU A 40 4.55 7.35 -10.57
N GLY A 41 3.57 8.19 -10.91
CA GLY A 41 2.91 8.20 -12.22
C GLY A 41 1.90 7.08 -12.43
N LEU A 42 1.50 6.37 -11.36
CA LEU A 42 0.52 5.30 -11.43
C LEU A 42 -0.90 5.86 -11.42
N ARG A 43 -1.79 5.22 -12.17
CA ARG A 43 -3.22 5.53 -12.14
C ARG A 43 -3.90 4.69 -11.08
N VAL A 44 -4.37 5.33 -10.02
CA VAL A 44 -5.14 4.68 -8.96
C VAL A 44 -6.57 4.45 -9.46
N ALA A 45 -7.15 3.30 -9.15
CA ALA A 45 -8.51 3.00 -9.56
C ALA A 45 -9.52 3.95 -8.90
N ALA A 46 -10.42 4.53 -9.69
CA ALA A 46 -11.48 5.40 -9.16
C ALA A 46 -12.62 4.64 -8.44
N SER A 47 -12.73 3.33 -8.66
CA SER A 47 -13.81 2.48 -8.12
C SER A 47 -13.31 1.09 -7.76
N PRO A 48 -14.01 0.36 -6.86
CA PRO A 48 -13.70 -1.04 -6.59
C PRO A 48 -13.73 -1.91 -7.85
N ALA A 49 -12.87 -2.93 -7.91
CA ALA A 49 -12.84 -3.90 -9.00
C ALA A 49 -12.60 -5.30 -8.43
N GLY A 50 -13.34 -6.32 -8.90
CA GLY A 50 -13.14 -7.70 -8.44
C GLY A 50 -13.35 -7.93 -6.93
N GLY A 51 -14.17 -7.10 -6.27
CA GLY A 51 -14.38 -7.14 -4.81
C GLY A 51 -13.26 -6.48 -4.00
N GLU A 52 -12.36 -5.77 -4.66
CA GLU A 52 -11.23 -5.08 -4.05
C GLU A 52 -11.41 -3.56 -4.05
N GLU A 53 -11.23 -2.93 -2.89
CA GLU A 53 -11.29 -1.47 -2.73
C GLU A 53 -10.08 -0.76 -3.38
N PRO A 54 -10.26 0.46 -3.92
CA PRO A 54 -9.18 1.30 -4.48
C PRO A 54 -7.95 1.44 -3.59
N VAL A 55 -8.18 1.58 -2.29
CA VAL A 55 -7.13 1.68 -1.28
C VAL A 55 -7.53 0.85 -0.07
N GLN A 56 -6.59 0.07 0.45
CA GLN A 56 -6.88 -0.82 1.56
C GLN A 56 -5.67 -0.98 2.48
N ALA A 57 -5.82 -0.59 3.75
CA ALA A 57 -4.90 -1.03 4.79
C ALA A 57 -5.07 -2.53 5.07
N LEU A 58 -4.09 -3.34 4.64
CA LEU A 58 -4.16 -4.80 4.75
C LEU A 58 -3.78 -5.31 6.16
N VAL A 59 -2.79 -4.68 6.78
CA VAL A 59 -2.38 -4.99 8.17
C VAL A 59 -1.93 -3.71 8.88
N PRO A 60 -2.24 -3.54 10.17
CA PRO A 60 -1.69 -2.45 10.96
C PRO A 60 -0.17 -2.61 11.11
N LEU A 61 0.57 -1.52 10.99
CA LEU A 61 2.00 -1.49 11.26
C LEU A 61 2.20 -0.93 12.67
N SER A 62 2.17 -1.81 13.67
CA SER A 62 2.48 -1.44 15.05
C SER A 62 3.94 -0.98 15.17
N PRO A 63 4.29 -0.14 16.16
CA PRO A 63 5.68 0.29 16.36
C PRO A 63 6.69 -0.86 16.46
N VAL A 64 6.29 -1.97 17.09
CA VAL A 64 7.11 -3.21 17.20
C VAL A 64 7.37 -3.80 15.82
N ARG A 65 6.32 -3.96 15.01
CA ARG A 65 6.41 -4.52 13.65
C ARG A 65 7.21 -3.63 12.71
N MET A 66 7.02 -2.32 12.82
CA MET A 66 7.80 -1.33 12.08
C MET A 66 9.30 -1.48 12.35
N ARG A 67 9.70 -1.57 13.63
CA ARG A 67 11.10 -1.84 14.01
C ARG A 67 11.62 -3.15 13.42
N ALA A 68 10.86 -4.23 13.53
CA ALA A 68 11.27 -5.54 12.99
C ALA A 68 11.45 -5.53 11.46
N LEU A 69 10.68 -4.71 10.74
CA LEU A 69 10.75 -4.57 9.29
C LEU A 69 11.72 -3.45 8.83
N GLY A 70 12.40 -2.80 9.78
CA GLY A 70 13.31 -1.69 9.53
C GLY A 70 12.62 -0.48 8.92
N LEU A 71 11.42 -0.13 9.40
CA LEU A 71 10.63 1.03 8.98
C LEU A 71 10.57 2.04 10.14
N ALA A 72 11.06 3.25 9.93
CA ALA A 72 11.00 4.32 10.93
C ALA A 72 9.59 4.95 11.03
N SER A 73 9.32 5.63 12.16
CA SER A 73 8.09 6.41 12.32
C SER A 73 7.99 7.50 11.26
N GLY A 74 6.85 7.56 10.56
CA GLY A 74 6.63 8.48 9.44
C GLY A 74 7.35 8.11 8.14
N GLU A 75 8.18 7.05 8.12
CA GLU A 75 8.81 6.58 6.90
C GLU A 75 7.76 5.99 5.93
N ARG A 76 8.04 6.13 4.64
CA ARG A 76 7.19 5.65 3.56
C ARG A 76 8.05 4.86 2.58
N ARG A 77 7.64 3.64 2.25
CA ARG A 77 8.40 2.73 1.39
C ARG A 77 7.50 2.07 0.36
N ASP A 78 7.92 2.15 -0.90
CA ASP A 78 7.33 1.37 -2.00
C ASP A 78 7.84 -0.07 -1.93
N LEU A 79 6.91 -1.03 -1.91
CA LEU A 79 7.19 -2.46 -1.84
C LEU A 79 7.03 -3.16 -3.19
N GLY A 80 6.64 -2.43 -4.24
CA GLY A 80 6.41 -2.96 -5.57
C GLY A 80 5.00 -3.48 -5.81
N ASP A 81 4.86 -4.25 -6.88
CA ASP A 81 3.63 -4.87 -7.39
C ASP A 81 3.40 -6.28 -6.84
N ARG A 82 4.46 -6.96 -6.38
CA ARG A 82 4.35 -8.29 -5.80
C ARG A 82 3.84 -8.23 -4.38
N ARG A 83 2.87 -9.10 -4.07
CA ARG A 83 2.29 -9.23 -2.73
C ARG A 83 3.39 -9.49 -1.68
N PRO A 84 3.65 -8.55 -0.76
CA PRO A 84 4.83 -8.58 0.09
C PRO A 84 4.61 -9.48 1.31
N ARG A 85 4.75 -10.80 1.14
CA ARG A 85 4.44 -11.81 2.19
C ARG A 85 5.09 -11.51 3.53
N ARG A 86 6.39 -11.14 3.55
CA ARG A 86 7.13 -10.76 4.77
C ARG A 86 6.44 -9.63 5.57
N TRP A 87 5.73 -8.75 4.88
CA TRP A 87 5.04 -7.60 5.47
C TRP A 87 3.62 -7.93 5.92
N LEU A 88 3.09 -9.09 5.54
CA LEU A 88 1.75 -9.57 5.87
C LEU A 88 1.74 -10.61 6.99
N THR A 89 2.80 -11.39 7.15
CA THR A 89 2.87 -12.45 8.18
C THR A 89 2.94 -11.84 9.58
N ALA A 90 2.05 -12.24 10.49
CA ALA A 90 1.96 -11.74 11.86
C ALA A 90 3.29 -11.92 12.62
#